data_AF-A0A1G8X3M2-F1
#
_entry.id   AF-A0A1G8X3M2-F1
#
_cell.length_a   1.000
_cell.length_b   1.000
_cell.length_c   1.000
_cell.angle_alpha   90.00
_cell.angle_beta   90.00
_cell.angle_gamma   90.00
#
_symmetry.space_group_name_H-M   'P 1'
#
loop_
_entity.id
_entity.type
_entity.pdbx_description
1 polymer ?
#
loop_
_entity_poly.entity_id
_entity_poly.type
_entity_poly.pdbx_seq_one_letter_code
_entity_poly.pdbx_strand_id
1 'polypeptide(L)'
;MPLRPRLRHSGNALLLAISLLSTTSFALTEGPDDPQEPPLPQAENLKLDQPTAEEPQEPEAAGQPAGETGSADDAPPAEEPEAQASEASGSATGEPAEQEEAKPLRLLGAEVPPATATRLAWSPSQHFEGVYSNTAVLVVNGAQPGPTLCLTAAIHGDELNGIETVRRVLYNLEPASLSGAVIGVPIVNLQGFHRGSRYLTDRRDLNRHFPGNPHGSSAARIAHSFFNEVVKHCDAIVDLHTGSFYRTNLPQLRGDLRNPKVVKMTKGFGSTVVLHSDGAEGTLRRAAVEAGIPTVTLEAGAPMVLDEVSVSHSVKGIRTLLNQLGMVSKFRLWGDPEPVYYNSTWQRATTGGIIFSEVELGEFVRKGDLLGTVTNPITNVRKEIRSQYNGRVLGMALNQVVQPGFAAYHIGIQAPEEQISPPEDVTAEAAEKTAEEIESGSKDAAPQPDGAEPANEEPVDPGPASDEEMAKPQAVSPEGEDD
;
A
#
# COMPACT_ATOMS: atom_id res chain seq x y z
N MET A 1 -17.86 -37.05 57.70
CA MET A 1 -17.84 -38.51 57.51
C MET A 1 -18.77 -38.83 56.34
N PRO A 2 -18.46 -39.77 55.43
CA PRO A 2 -17.14 -40.39 55.15
C PRO A 2 -16.09 -39.35 54.66
N LEU A 3 -15.13 -39.60 53.77
CA LEU A 3 -13.97 -40.52 53.86
C LEU A 3 -12.76 -39.93 53.08
N ARG A 4 -11.67 -40.71 52.92
CA ARG A 4 -10.68 -40.65 51.83
C ARG A 4 -10.47 -42.09 51.30
N PRO A 5 -9.59 -42.34 50.32
CA PRO A 5 -8.21 -42.66 50.71
C PRO A 5 -7.14 -41.84 49.98
N ARG A 6 -6.01 -41.61 50.66
CA ARG A 6 -4.70 -41.40 50.01
C ARG A 6 -3.96 -42.73 50.02
N LEU A 7 -3.15 -42.99 49.00
CA LEU A 7 -1.98 -43.87 49.14
C LEU A 7 -0.72 -43.08 48.75
N ARG A 8 0.18 -42.94 49.73
CA ARG A 8 1.61 -42.65 49.57
C ARG A 8 2.34 -43.87 50.10
N HIS A 9 3.47 -44.24 49.48
CA HIS A 9 4.70 -44.91 49.99
C HIS A 9 5.40 -45.55 48.77
N SER A 10 6.71 -45.79 48.70
CA SER A 10 7.90 -45.08 49.23
C SER A 10 9.18 -45.83 48.84
N GLY A 11 10.24 -45.13 48.44
CA GLY A 11 11.63 -45.55 48.72
C GLY A 11 12.40 -46.43 47.70
N ASN A 12 13.44 -45.80 47.14
CA ASN A 12 14.82 -46.29 47.00
C ASN A 12 15.26 -47.35 45.95
N ALA A 13 16.48 -47.08 45.44
CA ALA A 13 17.48 -47.98 44.84
C ALA A 13 17.18 -48.59 43.45
N LEU A 14 18.16 -48.86 42.57
CA LEU A 14 19.56 -48.36 42.38
C LEU A 14 20.00 -48.80 40.94
N LEU A 15 21.22 -48.42 40.53
CA LEU A 15 21.86 -48.56 39.20
C LEU A 15 21.46 -47.41 38.25
N LEU A 16 22.34 -46.49 37.82
CA LEU A 16 23.80 -46.51 37.58
C LEU A 16 24.21 -47.30 36.32
N ALA A 17 24.16 -46.63 35.18
CA ALA A 17 24.90 -46.97 33.97
C ALA A 17 25.65 -45.71 33.51
N ILE A 18 26.97 -45.81 33.35
CA ILE A 18 27.85 -44.68 33.00
C ILE A 18 28.09 -44.72 31.49
N SER A 19 27.98 -43.56 30.82
CA SER A 19 28.62 -43.31 29.54
C SER A 19 29.61 -42.16 29.71
N LEU A 20 30.82 -42.30 29.18
CA LEU A 20 31.92 -41.38 29.46
C LEU A 20 31.91 -40.16 28.53
N LEU A 21 32.31 -39.01 29.08
CA LEU A 21 32.70 -37.86 28.25
C LEU A 21 34.01 -38.18 27.54
N SER A 22 34.07 -37.89 26.24
CA SER A 22 35.33 -37.71 25.51
C SER A 22 35.59 -36.22 25.34
N THR A 23 36.31 -35.61 26.27
CA THR A 23 36.65 -34.18 26.22
C THR A 23 37.83 -33.93 25.28
N THR A 24 37.55 -33.68 24.00
CA THR A 24 38.52 -33.09 23.06
C THR A 24 38.40 -31.57 23.09
N SER A 25 39.27 -30.90 23.83
CA SER A 25 39.40 -29.44 23.77
C SER A 25 39.84 -29.02 22.37
N PHE A 26 38.99 -28.30 21.64
CA PHE A 26 39.46 -27.40 20.59
C PHE A 26 39.88 -26.09 21.25
N ALA A 27 41.09 -25.64 20.95
CA ALA A 27 41.55 -24.32 21.37
C ALA A 27 40.89 -23.25 20.50
N LEU A 28 40.40 -22.19 21.13
CA LEU A 28 39.99 -20.98 20.41
C LEU A 28 41.24 -20.29 19.87
N THR A 29 41.44 -20.34 18.55
CA THR A 29 42.32 -19.41 17.83
C THR A 29 41.46 -18.26 17.33
N GLU A 30 41.60 -17.09 17.94
CA GLU A 30 40.95 -15.88 17.45
C GLU A 30 41.51 -15.50 16.08
N GLY A 31 40.63 -15.37 15.08
CA GLY A 31 40.93 -14.92 13.73
C GLY A 31 39.80 -13.99 13.27
N PRO A 32 40.11 -12.83 12.65
CA PRO A 32 39.11 -11.83 12.31
C PRO A 32 38.46 -12.11 10.94
N ASP A 33 37.78 -13.24 10.82
CA ASP A 33 36.91 -13.55 9.67
C ASP A 33 35.45 -13.37 10.10
N ASP A 34 34.90 -12.21 9.77
CA ASP A 34 33.46 -11.92 9.83
C ASP A 34 32.72 -12.88 8.87
N PRO A 35 31.73 -13.67 9.32
CA PRO A 35 31.12 -14.71 8.49
C PRO A 35 30.26 -14.11 7.38
N GLN A 36 30.89 -13.81 6.24
CA GLN A 36 30.22 -13.34 5.03
C GLN A 36 28.99 -14.19 4.70
N GLU A 37 27.84 -13.53 4.58
CA GLU A 37 26.63 -14.17 4.06
C GLU A 37 26.93 -14.81 2.69
N PRO A 38 26.41 -16.02 2.41
CA PRO A 38 26.64 -16.68 1.13
C PRO A 38 26.13 -15.79 -0.01
N PRO A 39 26.90 -15.65 -1.12
CA PRO A 39 26.53 -14.74 -2.20
C PRO A 39 25.18 -15.13 -2.82
N LEU A 40 24.26 -14.17 -2.85
CA LEU A 40 22.96 -14.34 -3.48
C LEU A 40 23.10 -14.43 -5.01
N PRO A 41 22.21 -15.15 -5.71
CA PRO A 41 22.15 -15.12 -7.17
C PRO A 41 21.85 -13.71 -7.68
N GLN A 42 22.57 -13.27 -8.71
CA GLN A 42 22.25 -12.03 -9.42
C GLN A 42 20.98 -12.22 -10.26
N ALA A 43 20.07 -11.25 -10.20
CA ALA A 43 18.84 -11.24 -10.97
C ALA A 43 19.09 -10.91 -12.46
N GLU A 44 18.27 -11.48 -13.35
CA GLU A 44 18.34 -11.21 -14.79
C GLU A 44 17.89 -9.77 -15.10
N ASN A 45 18.66 -9.05 -15.94
CA ASN A 45 18.31 -7.71 -16.39
C ASN A 45 17.33 -7.76 -17.58
N LEU A 46 16.07 -7.40 -17.32
CA LEU A 46 14.95 -7.49 -18.24
C LEU A 46 14.60 -6.14 -18.87
N LYS A 47 14.44 -6.14 -20.19
CA LYS A 47 13.86 -5.00 -20.93
C LYS A 47 12.36 -4.90 -20.65
N LEU A 48 11.98 -4.00 -19.75
CA LEU A 48 10.58 -3.82 -19.34
C LEU A 48 9.67 -3.34 -20.50
N ASP A 49 10.20 -2.62 -21.49
CA ASP A 49 9.43 -2.10 -22.63
C ASP A 49 8.87 -3.22 -23.54
N GLN A 50 9.40 -4.44 -23.45
CA GLN A 50 9.01 -5.56 -24.29
C GLN A 50 8.01 -6.48 -23.59
N PRO A 51 6.91 -6.89 -24.26
CA PRO A 51 6.01 -7.90 -23.72
C PRO A 51 6.77 -9.23 -23.59
N THR A 52 6.59 -9.91 -22.47
CA THR A 52 7.09 -11.28 -22.31
C THR A 52 6.39 -12.17 -23.32
N ALA A 53 7.15 -12.99 -24.04
CA ALA A 53 6.57 -14.02 -24.88
C ALA A 53 5.77 -14.99 -24.00
N GLU A 54 4.48 -15.12 -24.25
CA GLU A 54 3.71 -16.25 -23.75
C GLU A 54 4.27 -17.51 -24.43
N GLU A 55 4.66 -18.52 -23.66
CA GLU A 55 5.08 -19.81 -24.24
C GLU A 55 3.91 -20.38 -25.06
N PRO A 56 4.08 -20.60 -26.39
CA PRO A 56 3.01 -21.18 -27.18
C PRO A 56 2.73 -22.59 -26.67
N GLN A 57 1.50 -22.84 -26.21
CA GLN A 57 1.07 -24.19 -25.87
C GLN A 57 1.16 -25.06 -27.13
N GLU A 58 2.10 -26.00 -27.16
CA GLU A 58 2.34 -26.85 -28.32
C GLU A 58 1.08 -27.66 -28.65
N PRO A 59 0.52 -27.54 -29.88
CA PRO A 59 -0.54 -28.44 -30.31
C PRO A 59 0.04 -29.84 -30.56
N GLU A 60 -0.62 -30.88 -30.04
CA GLU A 60 -0.14 -32.26 -30.11
C GLU A 60 0.14 -32.72 -31.56
N ALA A 61 1.21 -33.51 -31.72
CA ALA A 61 1.85 -33.74 -33.01
C ALA A 61 1.02 -34.54 -34.04
N ALA A 62 1.06 -34.11 -35.30
CA ALA A 62 0.48 -34.84 -36.43
C ALA A 62 1.34 -34.76 -37.72
N GLY A 63 1.97 -35.88 -38.09
CA GLY A 63 2.21 -36.29 -39.48
C GLY A 63 3.17 -35.48 -40.37
N GLN A 64 4.46 -35.85 -40.35
CA GLN A 64 5.31 -35.85 -41.56
C GLN A 64 4.89 -37.02 -42.51
N PRO A 65 5.23 -37.06 -43.83
CA PRO A 65 6.56 -36.71 -44.36
C PRO A 65 6.74 -36.20 -45.83
N ALA A 66 8.01 -35.89 -46.14
CA ALA A 66 8.73 -36.02 -47.42
C ALA A 66 8.61 -34.97 -48.56
N GLY A 67 9.79 -34.55 -49.05
CA GLY A 67 10.05 -33.75 -50.26
C GLY A 67 11.53 -33.35 -50.33
N GLU A 68 12.21 -33.46 -51.49
CA GLU A 68 13.68 -33.36 -51.64
C GLU A 68 14.15 -32.17 -52.53
N THR A 69 15.49 -32.00 -52.67
CA THR A 69 16.25 -31.00 -53.50
C THR A 69 16.29 -29.56 -52.95
N GLY A 70 17.28 -28.67 -53.17
CA GLY A 70 18.55 -28.66 -53.93
C GLY A 70 18.65 -27.41 -54.85
N SER A 71 19.79 -26.75 -55.18
CA SER A 71 21.24 -26.77 -54.80
C SER A 71 21.98 -25.74 -55.71
N ALA A 72 23.08 -25.02 -55.41
CA ALA A 72 23.97 -24.81 -54.25
C ALA A 72 24.83 -23.50 -54.47
N ASP A 73 25.92 -23.29 -53.69
CA ASP A 73 26.98 -22.25 -53.80
C ASP A 73 26.55 -20.78 -53.53
N ASP A 74 27.40 -19.77 -53.20
CA ASP A 74 28.87 -19.58 -53.21
C ASP A 74 29.33 -18.58 -52.07
N ALA A 75 30.63 -18.27 -51.91
CA ALA A 75 31.22 -17.50 -50.77
C ALA A 75 32.61 -16.85 -51.09
N PRO A 76 33.27 -16.03 -50.21
CA PRO A 76 32.81 -15.19 -49.09
C PRO A 76 33.28 -13.67 -49.22
N PRO A 77 34.15 -13.01 -48.38
CA PRO A 77 33.77 -11.72 -47.78
C PRO A 77 34.80 -10.54 -47.82
N ALA A 78 34.35 -9.35 -47.42
CA ALA A 78 35.12 -8.16 -46.97
C ALA A 78 34.12 -7.10 -46.43
N GLU A 79 34.43 -6.12 -45.57
CA GLU A 79 35.51 -5.81 -44.60
C GLU A 79 34.96 -4.70 -43.66
N GLU A 80 35.51 -4.53 -42.45
CA GLU A 80 35.11 -3.45 -41.53
C GLU A 80 35.94 -2.16 -41.74
N PRO A 81 35.38 -0.96 -41.52
CA PRO A 81 36.16 0.26 -41.33
C PRO A 81 36.16 0.72 -39.86
N GLU A 82 37.34 0.75 -39.23
CA GLU A 82 37.55 1.44 -37.95
C GLU A 82 37.28 2.94 -38.07
N ALA A 83 36.71 3.56 -37.03
CA ALA A 83 36.55 5.01 -36.94
C ALA A 83 37.33 5.57 -35.74
N GLN A 84 38.13 6.61 -35.97
CA GLN A 84 39.15 7.08 -35.03
C GLN A 84 38.58 7.93 -33.89
N ALA A 85 39.11 7.74 -32.68
CA ALA A 85 38.88 8.65 -31.56
C ALA A 85 39.64 9.98 -31.75
N SER A 86 39.05 11.08 -31.30
CA SER A 86 39.70 12.40 -31.24
C SER A 86 39.75 12.91 -29.81
N GLU A 87 40.96 13.12 -29.28
CA GLU A 87 41.16 13.71 -27.97
C GLU A 87 40.91 15.23 -28.01
N ALA A 88 40.20 15.75 -27.00
CA ALA A 88 40.07 17.19 -26.77
C ALA A 88 40.18 17.47 -25.26
N SER A 89 41.41 17.75 -24.79
CA SER A 89 41.66 18.05 -23.37
C SER A 89 41.11 19.43 -22.98
N GLY A 90 40.40 19.49 -21.86
CA GLY A 90 39.73 20.69 -21.35
C GLY A 90 39.61 20.67 -19.83
N SER A 91 40.75 20.67 -19.13
CA SER A 91 40.77 20.60 -17.66
C SER A 91 40.17 21.86 -17.02
N ALA A 92 39.14 21.66 -16.20
CA ALA A 92 38.63 22.63 -15.24
C ALA A 92 38.52 21.95 -13.87
N THR A 93 39.48 22.22 -12.99
CA THR A 93 39.60 21.56 -11.68
C THR A 93 38.63 22.17 -10.67
N GLY A 94 37.45 21.56 -10.54
CA GLY A 94 36.78 21.44 -9.24
C GLY A 94 37.16 20.12 -8.60
N GLU A 95 37.31 20.07 -7.27
CA GLU A 95 37.42 18.80 -6.56
C GLU A 95 36.09 18.05 -6.71
N PRO A 96 36.06 16.81 -7.24
CA PRO A 96 34.85 16.02 -7.21
C PRO A 96 34.55 15.67 -5.75
N ALA A 97 33.36 16.05 -5.28
CA ALA A 97 32.81 15.40 -4.10
C ALA A 97 32.74 13.89 -4.38
N GLU A 98 33.08 13.06 -3.39
CA GLU A 98 33.08 11.60 -3.55
C GLU A 98 31.69 11.16 -4.01
N GLN A 99 31.62 10.72 -5.27
CA GLN A 99 30.40 10.17 -5.84
C GLN A 99 30.22 8.79 -5.23
N GLU A 100 29.36 8.72 -4.21
CA GLU A 100 28.93 7.44 -3.66
C GLU A 100 28.42 6.56 -4.81
N GLU A 101 28.91 5.32 -4.88
CA GLU A 101 28.53 4.41 -5.96
C GLU A 101 27.19 3.75 -5.67
N ALA A 102 26.37 3.56 -6.71
CA ALA A 102 25.09 2.86 -6.58
C ALA A 102 25.33 1.40 -6.16
N LYS A 103 24.59 0.94 -5.14
CA LYS A 103 24.78 -0.38 -4.53
C LYS A 103 23.79 -1.41 -5.10
N PRO A 104 24.17 -2.69 -5.22
CA PRO A 104 23.22 -3.75 -5.58
C PRO A 104 22.10 -3.86 -4.55
N LEU A 105 20.85 -3.95 -5.00
CA LEU A 105 19.69 -4.08 -4.11
C LEU A 105 19.44 -5.55 -3.79
N ARG A 106 19.50 -5.93 -2.50
CA ARG A 106 19.16 -7.27 -2.03
C ARG A 106 17.68 -7.35 -1.66
N LEU A 107 16.94 -8.21 -2.35
CA LEU A 107 15.48 -8.35 -2.19
C LEU A 107 15.05 -9.78 -2.55
N LEU A 108 14.14 -10.37 -1.77
CA LEU A 108 13.55 -11.70 -2.02
C LEU A 108 14.58 -12.83 -2.28
N GLY A 109 15.75 -12.77 -1.66
CA GLY A 109 16.83 -13.76 -1.82
C GLY A 109 17.63 -13.65 -3.12
N ALA A 110 17.49 -12.55 -3.88
CA ALA A 110 18.29 -12.22 -5.05
C ALA A 110 19.02 -10.88 -4.85
N GLU A 111 20.08 -10.66 -5.63
CA GLU A 111 20.79 -9.38 -5.71
C GLU A 111 20.54 -8.73 -7.08
N VAL A 112 20.03 -7.50 -7.10
CA VAL A 112 19.67 -6.76 -8.32
C VAL A 112 20.73 -5.68 -8.58
N PRO A 113 21.60 -5.84 -9.60
CA PRO A 113 22.69 -4.89 -9.83
C PRO A 113 22.22 -3.46 -10.15
N PRO A 114 23.06 -2.43 -9.92
CA PRO A 114 22.78 -1.06 -10.37
C PRO A 114 22.54 -0.99 -11.88
N ALA A 115 21.74 0.00 -12.31
CA ALA A 115 21.33 0.20 -13.70
C ALA A 115 20.65 -1.02 -14.36
N THR A 116 19.93 -1.83 -13.59
CA THR A 116 19.14 -2.97 -14.10
C THR A 116 17.67 -2.87 -13.72
N ALA A 117 16.81 -3.53 -14.50
CA ALA A 117 15.43 -3.79 -14.15
C ALA A 117 15.17 -5.30 -14.13
N THR A 118 14.30 -5.78 -13.24
CA THR A 118 14.00 -7.21 -13.15
C THR A 118 12.60 -7.48 -12.61
N ARG A 119 12.20 -8.76 -12.61
CA ARG A 119 10.95 -9.27 -12.04
C ARG A 119 11.28 -10.38 -11.04
N LEU A 120 11.14 -10.06 -9.75
CA LEU A 120 11.28 -11.03 -8.67
C LEU A 120 9.92 -11.65 -8.34
N ALA A 121 9.95 -12.79 -7.66
CA ALA A 121 8.78 -13.55 -7.24
C ALA A 121 8.68 -13.56 -5.71
N TRP A 122 7.61 -12.99 -5.16
CA TRP A 122 7.26 -13.12 -3.74
C TRP A 122 6.10 -14.11 -3.59
N SER A 123 6.11 -14.96 -2.56
CA SER A 123 4.94 -15.76 -2.19
C SER A 123 4.86 -15.96 -0.68
N PRO A 124 3.67 -15.82 -0.06
CA PRO A 124 3.49 -16.07 1.37
C PRO A 124 3.78 -17.53 1.72
N SER A 125 4.45 -17.73 2.86
CA SER A 125 5.22 -18.94 3.18
C SER A 125 4.45 -20.25 3.38
N GLN A 126 3.11 -20.26 3.39
CA GLN A 126 2.31 -21.49 3.50
C GLN A 126 0.98 -21.40 2.72
N HIS A 127 0.79 -22.31 1.76
CA HIS A 127 -0.46 -22.52 1.03
C HIS A 127 -0.82 -24.03 1.01
N PHE A 128 -2.11 -24.38 1.11
CA PHE A 128 -2.55 -25.77 1.32
C PHE A 128 -2.36 -26.69 0.10
N GLU A 129 -2.16 -26.12 -1.09
CA GLU A 129 -2.00 -26.86 -2.35
C GLU A 129 -0.56 -27.31 -2.60
N GLY A 130 0.40 -26.88 -1.77
CA GLY A 130 1.84 -27.06 -2.02
C GLY A 130 2.40 -26.20 -3.16
N VAL A 131 1.53 -25.50 -3.89
CA VAL A 131 1.87 -24.53 -4.94
C VAL A 131 1.95 -23.14 -4.32
N TYR A 132 3.09 -22.49 -4.49
CA TYR A 132 3.30 -21.09 -4.12
C TYR A 132 2.82 -20.20 -5.27
N SER A 133 1.75 -19.44 -5.03
CA SER A 133 1.27 -18.44 -5.99
C SER A 133 2.17 -17.21 -5.96
N ASN A 134 3.20 -17.21 -6.80
CA ASN A 134 4.15 -16.12 -6.92
C ASN A 134 3.47 -14.83 -7.42
N THR A 135 3.61 -13.77 -6.64
CA THR A 135 3.27 -12.40 -7.00
C THR A 135 4.51 -11.72 -7.59
N ALA A 136 4.33 -11.02 -8.71
CA ALA A 136 5.41 -10.28 -9.36
C ALA A 136 5.78 -9.02 -8.57
N VAL A 137 7.05 -8.93 -8.18
CA VAL A 137 7.68 -7.71 -7.66
C VAL A 137 8.58 -7.14 -8.75
N LEU A 138 8.21 -5.98 -9.26
CA LEU A 138 8.95 -5.24 -10.28
C LEU A 138 10.03 -4.42 -9.59
N VAL A 139 11.27 -4.51 -10.05
CA VAL A 139 12.39 -3.74 -9.49
C VAL A 139 13.07 -2.97 -10.61
N VAL A 140 13.32 -1.68 -10.39
CA VAL A 140 14.22 -0.86 -11.20
C VAL A 140 15.27 -0.30 -10.25
N ASN A 141 16.52 -0.77 -10.35
CA ASN A 141 17.64 -0.27 -9.55
C ASN A 141 18.45 0.74 -10.39
N GLY A 142 18.65 1.94 -9.85
CA GLY A 142 19.24 3.06 -10.57
C GLY A 142 20.74 2.95 -10.80
N ALA A 143 21.27 3.86 -11.60
CA ALA A 143 22.70 4.01 -11.85
C ALA A 143 23.40 4.93 -10.82
N GLN A 144 22.64 5.64 -9.97
CA GLN A 144 23.14 6.57 -8.96
C GLN A 144 22.51 6.24 -7.58
N PRO A 145 23.14 6.59 -6.44
CA PRO A 145 22.52 6.43 -5.12
C PRO A 145 21.28 7.31 -4.94
N GLY A 146 20.41 6.90 -4.04
CA GLY A 146 19.17 7.60 -3.70
C GLY A 146 18.22 6.71 -2.90
N PRO A 147 17.04 7.22 -2.51
CA PRO A 147 16.07 6.45 -1.72
C PRO A 147 15.40 5.34 -2.53
N THR A 148 14.90 4.33 -1.84
CA THR A 148 14.06 3.26 -2.38
C THR A 148 12.59 3.62 -2.22
N LEU A 149 11.92 3.98 -3.32
CA LEU A 149 10.49 4.28 -3.34
C LEU A 149 9.68 3.03 -3.71
N CYS A 150 8.79 2.61 -2.83
CA CYS A 150 7.89 1.49 -3.08
C CYS A 150 6.50 1.95 -3.51
N LEU A 151 5.93 1.29 -4.52
CA LEU A 151 4.60 1.53 -5.05
C LEU A 151 3.77 0.25 -4.90
N THR A 152 2.85 0.20 -3.94
CA THR A 152 1.99 -0.95 -3.67
C THR A 152 0.60 -0.75 -4.26
N ALA A 153 0.00 -1.78 -4.84
CA ALA A 153 -1.35 -1.71 -5.39
C ALA A 153 -2.14 -3.02 -5.18
N ALA A 154 -3.46 -2.89 -5.23
CA ALA A 154 -4.42 -3.98 -5.07
C ALA A 154 -4.16 -4.88 -3.85
N ILE A 155 -3.93 -4.27 -2.68
CA ILE A 155 -4.11 -4.92 -1.36
C ILE A 155 -5.59 -5.32 -1.18
N HIS A 156 -6.50 -4.57 -1.80
CA HIS A 156 -7.85 -4.98 -2.11
C HIS A 156 -7.89 -5.38 -3.59
N GLY A 157 -8.29 -6.63 -3.90
CA GLY A 157 -8.17 -7.16 -5.26
C GLY A 157 -9.12 -6.57 -6.31
N ASP A 158 -10.08 -5.73 -5.90
CA ASP A 158 -11.03 -5.02 -6.76
C ASP A 158 -10.53 -3.63 -7.22
N GLU A 159 -9.36 -3.17 -6.78
CA GLU A 159 -8.93 -1.76 -6.93
C GLU A 159 -7.94 -1.56 -8.11
N LEU A 160 -8.47 -1.67 -9.34
CA LEU A 160 -7.71 -1.81 -10.59
C LEU A 160 -6.79 -0.63 -10.97
N ASN A 161 -7.17 0.62 -10.67
CA ASN A 161 -6.41 1.81 -11.09
C ASN A 161 -4.97 1.84 -10.53
N GLY A 162 -4.76 1.28 -9.33
CA GLY A 162 -3.44 1.16 -8.75
C GLY A 162 -2.52 0.26 -9.58
N ILE A 163 -3.04 -0.88 -10.05
CA ILE A 163 -2.30 -1.89 -10.81
C ILE A 163 -1.70 -1.27 -12.09
N GLU A 164 -2.56 -0.61 -12.87
CA GLU A 164 -2.17 0.03 -14.13
C GLU A 164 -1.26 1.26 -13.88
N THR A 165 -1.45 1.98 -12.78
CA THR A 165 -0.56 3.09 -12.40
C THR A 165 0.85 2.59 -12.07
N VAL A 166 0.99 1.56 -11.21
CA VAL A 166 2.29 0.96 -10.89
C VAL A 166 2.97 0.43 -12.16
N ARG A 167 2.22 -0.26 -13.02
CA ARG A 167 2.74 -0.74 -14.32
C ARG A 167 3.23 0.43 -15.18
N ARG A 168 2.43 1.48 -15.38
CA ARG A 168 2.81 2.64 -16.20
C ARG A 168 4.00 3.42 -15.64
N VAL A 169 4.19 3.47 -14.32
CA VAL A 169 5.39 4.07 -13.73
C VAL A 169 6.61 3.18 -14.00
N LEU A 170 6.63 1.94 -13.49
CA LEU A 170 7.80 1.05 -13.55
C LEU A 170 8.26 0.80 -15.00
N TYR A 171 7.33 0.57 -15.94
CA TYR A 171 7.65 0.30 -17.35
C TYR A 171 8.09 1.54 -18.15
N ASN A 172 8.10 2.74 -17.55
CA ASN A 172 8.61 3.98 -18.15
C ASN A 172 9.77 4.59 -17.33
N LEU A 173 10.40 3.82 -16.43
CA LEU A 173 11.65 4.20 -15.79
C LEU A 173 12.84 3.62 -16.58
N GLU A 174 13.83 4.46 -16.82
CA GLU A 174 15.10 4.08 -17.45
C GLU A 174 16.17 3.93 -16.35
N PRO A 175 16.62 2.69 -16.02
CA PRO A 175 17.59 2.45 -14.94
C PRO A 175 18.85 3.32 -15.02
N ALA A 176 19.36 3.59 -16.23
CA ALA A 176 20.56 4.40 -16.44
C ALA A 176 20.39 5.89 -16.05
N SER A 177 19.16 6.34 -15.80
CA SER A 177 18.80 7.73 -15.47
C SER A 177 18.19 7.90 -14.07
N LEU A 178 18.04 6.81 -13.32
CA LEU A 178 17.43 6.76 -12.00
C LEU A 178 18.49 6.87 -10.89
N SER A 179 18.16 7.60 -9.84
CA SER A 179 18.90 7.69 -8.58
C SER A 179 18.10 6.99 -7.47
N GLY A 180 18.71 6.03 -6.78
CA GLY A 180 18.00 5.12 -5.88
C GLY A 180 17.29 4.01 -6.64
N ALA A 181 16.26 3.42 -6.02
CA ALA A 181 15.52 2.29 -6.59
C ALA A 181 13.99 2.50 -6.54
N VAL A 182 13.27 1.88 -7.46
CA VAL A 182 11.80 1.83 -7.42
C VAL A 182 11.33 0.38 -7.41
N ILE A 183 10.57 0.02 -6.38
CA ILE A 183 9.97 -1.31 -6.20
C ILE A 183 8.47 -1.18 -6.45
N GLY A 184 7.95 -1.84 -7.48
CA GLY A 184 6.53 -1.91 -7.78
C GLY A 184 5.93 -3.26 -7.42
N VAL A 185 4.88 -3.29 -6.61
CA VAL A 185 4.08 -4.50 -6.36
C VAL A 185 2.66 -4.25 -6.85
N PRO A 186 2.34 -4.56 -8.12
CA PRO A 186 1.05 -4.16 -8.71
C PRO A 186 -0.16 -4.88 -8.12
N ILE A 187 0.02 -6.08 -7.53
CA ILE A 187 -1.08 -6.93 -7.03
C ILE A 187 -0.67 -7.62 -5.72
N VAL A 188 -0.71 -6.90 -4.59
CA VAL A 188 -0.36 -7.49 -3.28
C VAL A 188 -1.34 -8.61 -2.88
N ASN A 189 -2.63 -8.48 -3.19
CA ASN A 189 -3.68 -9.47 -2.88
C ASN A 189 -4.12 -10.23 -4.14
N LEU A 190 -3.22 -11.08 -4.67
CA LEU A 190 -3.47 -11.92 -5.85
C LEU A 190 -4.73 -12.82 -5.70
N GLN A 191 -5.00 -13.31 -4.49
CA GLN A 191 -6.21 -14.08 -4.14
C GLN A 191 -7.52 -13.28 -4.28
N GLY A 192 -7.49 -12.00 -3.96
CA GLY A 192 -8.60 -11.07 -4.14
C GLY A 192 -8.76 -10.71 -5.62
N PHE A 193 -7.65 -10.43 -6.30
CA PHE A 193 -7.61 -9.99 -7.69
C PHE A 193 -8.21 -11.02 -8.65
N HIS A 194 -7.78 -12.29 -8.56
CA HIS A 194 -8.35 -13.39 -9.35
C HIS A 194 -9.87 -13.59 -9.11
N ARG A 195 -10.41 -13.03 -8.03
CA ARG A 195 -11.83 -13.11 -7.65
C ARG A 195 -12.59 -11.78 -7.85
N GLY A 196 -11.95 -10.73 -8.37
CA GLY A 196 -12.54 -9.39 -8.46
C GLY A 196 -13.04 -8.89 -7.09
N SER A 197 -12.25 -9.10 -6.04
CA SER A 197 -12.72 -9.00 -4.65
C SER A 197 -11.73 -8.29 -3.74
N ARG A 198 -12.24 -7.34 -2.94
CA ARG A 198 -11.53 -6.70 -1.83
C ARG A 198 -10.81 -7.67 -0.90
N TYR A 199 -11.45 -8.81 -0.63
CA TYR A 199 -11.08 -9.70 0.45
C TYR A 199 -10.27 -10.90 -0.03
N LEU A 200 -9.41 -11.42 0.84
CA LEU A 200 -8.75 -12.72 0.70
C LEU A 200 -9.77 -13.87 0.57
N THR A 201 -9.29 -15.08 0.24
CA THR A 201 -10.16 -16.27 0.14
C THR A 201 -10.90 -16.58 1.45
N ASP A 202 -10.28 -16.31 2.61
CA ASP A 202 -10.88 -16.45 3.95
C ASP A 202 -11.81 -15.28 4.33
N ARG A 203 -12.13 -14.39 3.39
CA ARG A 203 -12.96 -13.18 3.52
C ARG A 203 -12.37 -12.07 4.40
N ARG A 204 -11.11 -12.14 4.82
CA ARG A 204 -10.47 -11.04 5.56
C ARG A 204 -10.06 -9.89 4.65
N ASP A 205 -10.15 -8.66 5.18
CA ASP A 205 -9.51 -7.47 4.61
C ASP A 205 -8.03 -7.51 5.01
N LEU A 206 -7.13 -7.67 4.01
CA LEU A 206 -5.68 -7.73 4.24
C LEU A 206 -5.17 -6.42 4.87
N ASN A 207 -5.77 -5.28 4.52
CA ASN A 207 -5.44 -3.96 5.03
C ASN A 207 -6.02 -3.70 6.44
N ARG A 208 -6.31 -4.77 7.22
CA ARG A 208 -6.58 -4.76 8.67
C ARG A 208 -5.68 -5.73 9.45
N HIS A 209 -4.60 -6.19 8.84
CA HIS A 209 -3.71 -7.20 9.41
C HIS A 209 -2.22 -6.83 9.41
N PHE A 210 -1.82 -5.64 8.94
CA PHE A 210 -0.42 -5.16 9.02
C PHE A 210 -0.04 -4.68 10.43
N PRO A 211 1.24 -4.78 10.86
CA PRO A 211 2.39 -5.34 10.15
C PRO A 211 2.39 -6.88 10.05
N GLY A 212 1.43 -7.57 10.67
CA GLY A 212 1.26 -9.02 10.55
C GLY A 212 1.59 -9.80 11.81
N ASN A 213 1.38 -11.11 11.73
CA ASN A 213 1.76 -12.08 12.76
C ASN A 213 2.07 -13.43 12.08
N PRO A 214 3.29 -13.99 12.21
CA PRO A 214 3.71 -15.21 11.51
C PRO A 214 2.99 -16.47 12.04
N HIS A 215 2.35 -16.38 13.20
CA HIS A 215 1.55 -17.45 13.81
C HIS A 215 0.04 -17.22 13.68
N GLY A 216 -0.40 -16.04 13.22
CA GLY A 216 -1.80 -15.63 13.15
C GLY A 216 -2.61 -16.26 12.01
N SER A 217 -3.68 -15.57 11.60
CA SER A 217 -4.53 -15.95 10.46
C SER A 217 -3.76 -15.94 9.13
N SER A 218 -4.35 -16.49 8.06
CA SER A 218 -3.79 -16.40 6.69
C SER A 218 -3.46 -14.94 6.32
N ALA A 219 -4.43 -14.04 6.52
CA ALA A 219 -4.22 -12.60 6.32
C ALA A 219 -3.06 -12.02 7.15
N ALA A 220 -2.90 -12.41 8.42
CA ALA A 220 -1.81 -11.92 9.26
C ALA A 220 -0.43 -12.46 8.85
N ARG A 221 -0.37 -13.68 8.30
CA ARG A 221 0.86 -14.30 7.79
C ARG A 221 1.28 -13.70 6.44
N ILE A 222 0.31 -13.47 5.56
CA ILE A 222 0.47 -12.75 4.28
C ILE A 222 0.99 -11.33 4.56
N ALA A 223 0.35 -10.59 5.49
CA ALA A 223 0.80 -9.28 5.93
C ALA A 223 2.21 -9.32 6.51
N HIS A 224 2.54 -10.30 7.37
CA HIS A 224 3.85 -10.43 8.01
C HIS A 224 4.99 -10.68 7.01
N SER A 225 4.75 -11.59 6.06
CA SER A 225 5.69 -11.92 4.99
C SER A 225 5.93 -10.68 4.13
N PHE A 226 4.87 -10.05 3.63
CA PHE A 226 4.98 -8.82 2.83
C PHE A 226 5.65 -7.66 3.58
N PHE A 227 5.37 -7.51 4.88
CA PHE A 227 5.93 -6.42 5.68
C PHE A 227 7.44 -6.59 5.93
N ASN A 228 7.91 -7.81 6.19
CA ASN A 228 9.32 -8.05 6.45
C ASN A 228 10.16 -8.26 5.18
N GLU A 229 9.60 -8.83 4.11
CA GLU A 229 10.32 -9.20 2.88
C GLU A 229 10.24 -8.13 1.78
N VAL A 230 9.38 -7.12 1.92
CA VAL A 230 9.25 -6.00 0.97
C VAL A 230 9.21 -4.66 1.69
N VAL A 231 8.24 -4.43 2.59
CA VAL A 231 7.98 -3.09 3.17
C VAL A 231 9.18 -2.54 3.94
N LYS A 232 9.90 -3.38 4.70
CA LYS A 232 11.13 -2.99 5.43
C LYS A 232 12.32 -2.62 4.54
N HIS A 233 12.25 -2.84 3.22
CA HIS A 233 13.29 -2.45 2.25
C HIS A 233 12.97 -1.12 1.54
N CYS A 234 11.97 -0.36 2.03
CA CYS A 234 11.49 0.89 1.44
C CYS A 234 11.86 2.09 2.32
N ASP A 235 12.40 3.16 1.72
CA ASP A 235 12.60 4.45 2.40
C ASP A 235 11.33 5.31 2.39
N ALA A 236 10.42 5.06 1.43
CA ALA A 236 9.11 5.67 1.36
C ALA A 236 8.13 4.81 0.56
N ILE A 237 6.82 4.95 0.83
CA ILE A 237 5.78 4.12 0.20
C ILE A 237 4.60 4.96 -0.31
N VAL A 238 4.14 4.67 -1.53
CA VAL A 238 2.84 5.11 -2.05
C VAL A 238 1.95 3.88 -2.16
N ASP A 239 0.84 3.88 -1.42
CA ASP A 239 -0.10 2.76 -1.35
C ASP A 239 -1.38 3.10 -2.14
N LEU A 240 -1.55 2.47 -3.30
CA LEU A 240 -2.55 2.84 -4.31
C LEU A 240 -3.87 2.08 -4.12
N HIS A 241 -4.93 2.87 -3.96
CA HIS A 241 -6.27 2.45 -3.60
C HIS A 241 -7.33 3.13 -4.48
N THR A 242 -8.55 2.59 -4.47
CA THR A 242 -9.73 3.23 -5.08
C THR A 242 -10.89 3.30 -4.10
N GLY A 243 -11.94 4.06 -4.46
CA GLY A 243 -13.19 4.06 -3.70
C GLY A 243 -13.71 2.65 -3.44
N SER A 244 -14.05 2.34 -2.20
CA SER A 244 -14.51 1.00 -1.79
C SER A 244 -16.03 0.90 -1.88
N PHE A 245 -16.56 -0.30 -2.16
CA PHE A 245 -18.01 -0.58 -2.22
C PHE A 245 -18.76 0.34 -3.21
N TYR A 246 -18.39 0.28 -4.49
CA TYR A 246 -18.96 1.09 -5.57
C TYR A 246 -19.01 2.61 -5.26
N ARG A 247 -18.01 3.12 -4.53
CA ARG A 247 -17.73 4.55 -4.47
C ARG A 247 -16.67 4.92 -5.51
N THR A 248 -16.69 6.16 -5.97
CA THR A 248 -15.57 6.76 -6.70
C THR A 248 -14.93 7.85 -5.85
N ASN A 249 -13.60 7.93 -5.87
CA ASN A 249 -12.82 8.94 -5.16
C ASN A 249 -12.11 9.86 -6.15
N LEU A 250 -12.14 11.17 -5.90
CA LEU A 250 -11.33 12.14 -6.61
C LEU A 250 -9.85 11.86 -6.27
N PRO A 251 -8.90 11.90 -7.23
CA PRO A 251 -7.47 11.69 -6.95
C PRO A 251 -6.97 12.52 -5.76
N GLN A 252 -6.67 11.83 -4.67
CA GLN A 252 -6.35 12.42 -3.37
C GLN A 252 -5.31 11.59 -2.62
N LEU A 253 -4.49 12.25 -1.80
CA LEU A 253 -3.62 11.61 -0.83
C LEU A 253 -4.27 11.58 0.55
N ARG A 254 -3.98 10.53 1.33
CA ARG A 254 -4.22 10.48 2.77
C ARG A 254 -2.95 10.10 3.50
N GLY A 255 -2.60 10.85 4.53
CA GLY A 255 -1.39 10.64 5.32
C GLY A 255 -1.46 11.32 6.68
N ASP A 256 -0.57 10.94 7.59
CA ASP A 256 -0.41 11.64 8.86
C ASP A 256 0.44 12.90 8.66
N LEU A 257 -0.23 14.03 8.42
CA LEU A 257 0.41 15.34 8.26
C LEU A 257 1.10 15.90 9.52
N ARG A 258 1.07 15.18 10.64
CA ARG A 258 1.92 15.49 11.81
C ARG A 258 3.36 15.03 11.58
N ASN A 259 3.59 14.04 10.72
CA ASN A 259 4.92 13.53 10.36
C ASN A 259 5.56 14.39 9.24
N PRO A 260 6.69 15.07 9.48
CA PRO A 260 7.38 15.92 8.50
C PRO A 260 7.76 15.22 7.18
N LYS A 261 8.26 13.97 7.24
CA LYS A 261 8.63 13.19 6.06
C LYS A 261 7.39 12.81 5.21
N VAL A 262 6.24 12.59 5.84
CA VAL A 262 4.95 12.40 5.13
C VAL A 262 4.48 13.70 4.46
N VAL A 263 4.61 14.86 5.10
CA VAL A 263 4.27 16.16 4.46
C VAL A 263 5.19 16.47 3.27
N LYS A 264 6.47 16.06 3.32
CA LYS A 264 7.36 16.12 2.15
C LYS A 264 6.83 15.28 1.00
N MET A 265 6.37 14.04 1.26
CA MET A 265 5.75 13.21 0.22
C MET A 265 4.51 13.87 -0.38
N THR A 266 3.63 14.49 0.42
CA THR A 266 2.39 15.08 -0.11
C THR A 266 2.64 16.26 -1.03
N LYS A 267 3.67 17.08 -0.76
CA LYS A 267 4.14 18.12 -1.69
C LYS A 267 4.65 17.56 -3.02
N GLY A 268 5.10 16.30 -3.04
CA GLY A 268 5.51 15.55 -4.23
C GLY A 268 4.44 15.41 -5.32
N PHE A 269 3.15 15.51 -5.00
CA PHE A 269 2.05 15.24 -5.95
C PHE A 269 1.39 16.49 -6.55
N GLY A 270 2.00 17.68 -6.37
CA GLY A 270 1.47 18.95 -6.88
C GLY A 270 0.06 19.23 -6.36
N SER A 271 -0.86 19.63 -7.25
CA SER A 271 -2.24 20.04 -6.92
C SER A 271 -3.20 18.92 -6.51
N THR A 272 -2.67 17.73 -6.21
CA THR A 272 -3.46 16.62 -5.66
C THR A 272 -4.06 17.01 -4.31
N VAL A 273 -5.32 16.64 -4.07
CA VAL A 273 -6.04 16.91 -2.81
C VAL A 273 -5.38 16.12 -1.68
N VAL A 274 -5.17 16.72 -0.51
CA VAL A 274 -4.54 16.03 0.63
C VAL A 274 -5.43 16.05 1.87
N LEU A 275 -5.62 14.91 2.51
CA LEU A 275 -6.41 14.75 3.73
C LEU A 275 -5.51 14.25 4.89
N HIS A 276 -5.57 14.93 6.03
CA HIS A 276 -4.96 14.44 7.27
C HIS A 276 -5.73 13.21 7.79
N SER A 277 -5.01 12.13 8.09
CA SER A 277 -5.50 11.03 8.93
C SER A 277 -4.38 10.10 9.38
N ASP A 278 -4.31 9.79 10.67
CA ASP A 278 -3.42 8.80 11.28
C ASP A 278 -3.42 7.47 10.50
N GLY A 279 -4.62 6.98 10.17
CA GLY A 279 -4.85 5.68 9.56
C GLY A 279 -5.49 4.70 10.54
N ALA A 280 -6.25 3.73 10.02
CA ALA A 280 -6.85 2.69 10.85
C ALA A 280 -5.79 1.65 11.25
N GLU A 281 -5.98 1.03 12.41
CA GLU A 281 -5.11 -0.06 12.85
C GLU A 281 -5.21 -1.26 11.90
N GLY A 282 -4.09 -1.96 11.74
CA GLY A 282 -3.98 -3.03 10.75
C GLY A 282 -3.77 -2.56 9.30
N THR A 283 -3.76 -1.25 9.00
CA THR A 283 -3.47 -0.75 7.64
C THR A 283 -1.98 -0.70 7.33
N LEU A 284 -1.59 -0.96 6.07
CA LEU A 284 -0.20 -0.89 5.63
C LEU A 284 0.41 0.48 5.93
N ARG A 285 -0.27 1.56 5.52
CA ARG A 285 0.20 2.93 5.75
C ARG A 285 0.50 3.22 7.21
N ARG A 286 -0.39 2.83 8.14
CA ARG A 286 -0.17 3.10 9.57
C ARG A 286 1.00 2.28 10.10
N ALA A 287 1.03 0.97 9.82
CA ALA A 287 2.11 0.09 10.25
C ALA A 287 3.50 0.50 9.70
N ALA A 288 3.56 1.00 8.45
CA ALA A 288 4.80 1.49 7.85
C ALA A 288 5.27 2.81 8.49
N VAL A 289 4.36 3.77 8.72
CA VAL A 289 4.69 5.03 9.42
C VAL A 289 5.08 4.80 10.87
N GLU A 290 4.43 3.85 11.57
CA GLU A 290 4.81 3.41 12.92
C GLU A 290 6.19 2.72 12.95
N ALA A 291 6.62 2.10 11.83
CA ALA A 291 7.97 1.58 11.64
C ALA A 291 8.97 2.63 11.09
N GLY A 292 8.61 3.92 11.07
CA GLY A 292 9.46 5.03 10.63
C GLY A 292 9.44 5.33 9.12
N ILE A 293 8.78 4.49 8.31
CA ILE A 293 8.77 4.58 6.84
C ILE A 293 7.64 5.52 6.39
N PRO A 294 7.94 6.74 5.89
CA PRO A 294 6.92 7.68 5.44
C PRO A 294 6.07 7.07 4.33
N THR A 295 4.76 7.02 4.56
CA THR A 295 3.81 6.37 3.65
C THR A 295 2.57 7.22 3.42
N VAL A 296 2.15 7.34 2.16
CA VAL A 296 0.90 8.00 1.75
C VAL A 296 -0.02 7.02 1.02
N THR A 297 -1.31 7.08 1.31
CA THR A 297 -2.35 6.38 0.55
C THR A 297 -2.76 7.26 -0.62
N LEU A 298 -2.65 6.80 -1.86
CA LEU A 298 -3.18 7.47 -3.05
C LEU A 298 -4.52 6.83 -3.44
N GLU A 299 -5.58 7.62 -3.39
CA GLU A 299 -6.97 7.19 -3.61
C GLU A 299 -7.50 7.80 -4.92
N ALA A 300 -7.75 6.97 -5.94
CA ALA A 300 -8.10 7.45 -7.28
C ALA A 300 -9.13 6.58 -8.02
N GLY A 301 -10.33 7.11 -8.24
CA GLY A 301 -11.40 6.47 -9.01
C GLY A 301 -12.21 5.43 -8.22
N ALA A 302 -12.79 4.47 -8.94
CA ALA A 302 -13.74 3.47 -8.45
C ALA A 302 -13.17 2.04 -8.53
N PRO A 303 -13.77 1.05 -7.82
CA PRO A 303 -13.33 -0.33 -7.88
C PRO A 303 -13.93 -1.01 -9.12
N MET A 304 -13.31 -2.10 -9.58
CA MET A 304 -13.71 -2.90 -10.75
C MET A 304 -13.78 -2.13 -12.08
N VAL A 305 -13.25 -0.91 -12.14
CA VAL A 305 -13.23 -0.05 -13.34
C VAL A 305 -11.83 0.52 -13.50
N LEU A 306 -11.29 0.48 -14.72
CA LEU A 306 -10.13 1.28 -15.11
C LEU A 306 -10.60 2.66 -15.56
N ASP A 307 -10.22 3.69 -14.82
CA ASP A 307 -10.44 5.10 -15.18
C ASP A 307 -9.12 5.74 -15.62
N GLU A 308 -9.04 6.03 -16.92
CA GLU A 308 -7.87 6.67 -17.54
C GLU A 308 -7.56 8.04 -16.92
N VAL A 309 -8.56 8.81 -16.45
CA VAL A 309 -8.32 10.12 -15.82
C VAL A 309 -7.63 9.95 -14.47
N SER A 310 -8.14 9.06 -13.62
CA SER A 310 -7.53 8.69 -12.34
C SER A 310 -6.13 8.08 -12.51
N VAL A 311 -5.94 7.20 -13.50
CA VAL A 311 -4.63 6.57 -13.79
C VAL A 311 -3.63 7.62 -14.28
N SER A 312 -3.97 8.43 -15.29
CA SER A 312 -3.03 9.45 -15.81
C SER A 312 -2.71 10.55 -14.78
N HIS A 313 -3.66 10.93 -13.92
CA HIS A 313 -3.38 11.80 -12.76
C HIS A 313 -2.36 11.15 -11.82
N SER A 314 -2.58 9.87 -11.47
CA SER A 314 -1.75 9.14 -10.51
C SER A 314 -0.33 8.90 -11.05
N VAL A 315 -0.18 8.56 -12.33
CA VAL A 315 1.13 8.43 -13.00
C VAL A 315 1.85 9.77 -13.05
N LYS A 316 1.16 10.88 -13.33
CA LYS A 316 1.76 12.22 -13.28
C LYS A 316 2.23 12.54 -11.86
N GLY A 317 1.39 12.32 -10.85
CA GLY A 317 1.69 12.56 -9.44
C GLY A 317 2.95 11.83 -8.96
N ILE A 318 3.06 10.53 -9.26
CA ILE A 318 4.25 9.73 -8.89
C ILE A 318 5.49 10.18 -9.65
N ARG A 319 5.38 10.57 -10.93
CA ARG A 319 6.51 11.17 -11.68
C ARG A 319 6.96 12.51 -11.10
N THR A 320 6.05 13.31 -10.54
CA THR A 320 6.40 14.54 -9.81
C THR A 320 7.05 14.23 -8.45
N LEU A 321 6.59 13.19 -7.74
CA LEU A 321 7.21 12.72 -6.50
C LEU A 321 8.66 12.27 -6.74
N LEU A 322 8.91 11.41 -7.73
CA LEU A 322 10.25 10.95 -8.12
C LEU A 322 11.20 12.14 -8.41
N ASN A 323 10.70 13.19 -9.08
CA ASN A 323 11.45 14.41 -9.36
C ASN A 323 11.75 15.23 -8.08
N GLN A 324 10.81 15.30 -7.13
CA GLN A 324 11.02 15.99 -5.84
C GLN A 324 11.90 15.21 -4.85
N LEU A 325 11.91 13.87 -4.92
CA LEU A 325 12.83 13.00 -4.20
C LEU A 325 14.24 12.95 -4.85
N GLY A 326 14.45 13.65 -5.97
CA GLY A 326 15.74 13.68 -6.68
C GLY A 326 16.07 12.39 -7.44
N MET A 327 15.13 11.45 -7.53
CA MET A 327 15.31 10.12 -8.12
C MET A 327 15.38 10.15 -9.65
N VAL A 328 14.91 11.22 -10.30
CA VAL A 328 15.02 11.41 -11.74
C VAL A 328 15.57 12.80 -12.08
N SER A 329 16.20 12.92 -13.25
CA SER A 329 16.76 14.18 -13.74
C SER A 329 15.72 15.32 -13.75
N LYS A 330 16.11 16.47 -13.18
CA LYS A 330 15.20 17.60 -12.90
C LYS A 330 14.62 18.24 -14.15
N PHE A 331 13.45 17.77 -14.57
CA PHE A 331 12.63 18.43 -15.58
C PHE A 331 11.75 19.51 -14.93
N ARG A 332 11.70 20.69 -15.57
CA ARG A 332 11.00 21.87 -15.03
C ARG A 332 9.51 21.77 -15.32
N LEU A 333 8.76 21.10 -14.44
CA LEU A 333 7.29 21.19 -14.40
C LEU A 333 6.89 22.66 -14.18
N TRP A 334 6.16 23.24 -15.13
CA TRP A 334 5.69 24.62 -15.05
C TRP A 334 4.43 24.68 -14.20
N GLY A 335 4.59 24.99 -12.91
CA GLY A 335 3.51 25.53 -12.07
C GLY A 335 2.34 24.58 -11.84
N ASP A 336 2.59 23.33 -11.48
CA ASP A 336 1.58 22.57 -10.72
C ASP A 336 1.34 23.30 -9.38
N PRO A 337 0.08 23.66 -9.03
CA PRO A 337 -0.22 24.33 -7.77
C PRO A 337 0.22 23.52 -6.55
N GLU A 338 0.39 24.18 -5.40
CA GLU A 338 0.57 23.46 -4.13
C GLU A 338 -0.65 22.57 -3.81
N PRO A 339 -0.45 21.44 -3.11
CA PRO A 339 -1.53 20.56 -2.70
C PRO A 339 -2.58 21.28 -1.86
N VAL A 340 -3.87 21.03 -2.15
CA VAL A 340 -4.97 21.63 -1.39
C VAL A 340 -5.35 20.72 -0.22
N TYR A 341 -5.19 21.22 0.99
CA TYR A 341 -5.43 20.48 2.23
C TYR A 341 -6.88 20.59 2.68
N TYR A 342 -7.47 19.44 3.04
CA TYR A 342 -8.87 19.32 3.45
C TYR A 342 -9.00 18.52 4.74
N ASN A 343 -9.71 19.08 5.71
CA ASN A 343 -10.48 18.29 6.67
C ASN A 343 -11.67 17.65 5.94
N SER A 344 -12.23 16.55 6.45
CA SER A 344 -13.27 15.84 5.70
C SER A 344 -14.30 15.14 6.58
N THR A 345 -15.49 14.93 6.02
CA THR A 345 -16.63 14.33 6.73
C THR A 345 -17.54 13.53 5.79
N TRP A 346 -18.22 12.51 6.33
CA TRP A 346 -19.07 11.61 5.56
C TRP A 346 -20.55 11.91 5.75
N GLN A 347 -21.21 12.37 4.69
CA GLN A 347 -22.66 12.42 4.63
C GLN A 347 -23.18 10.99 4.40
N ARG A 348 -24.02 10.48 5.31
CA ARG A 348 -24.52 9.09 5.32
C ARG A 348 -25.98 8.99 4.90
N ALA A 349 -26.35 7.87 4.29
CA ALA A 349 -27.74 7.52 4.01
C ALA A 349 -28.48 7.18 5.31
N THR A 350 -29.68 7.74 5.50
CA THR A 350 -30.52 7.50 6.70
C THR A 350 -31.56 6.38 6.50
N THR A 351 -31.73 5.88 5.27
CA THR A 351 -32.60 4.76 4.91
C THR A 351 -31.90 3.81 3.95
N GLY A 352 -32.36 2.57 3.89
CA GLY A 352 -32.04 1.66 2.79
C GLY A 352 -32.86 1.97 1.54
N GLY A 353 -32.31 1.65 0.37
CA GLY A 353 -32.94 1.85 -0.95
C GLY A 353 -31.90 1.91 -2.07
N ILE A 354 -32.31 2.36 -3.26
CA ILE A 354 -31.41 2.67 -4.37
C ILE A 354 -31.04 4.15 -4.29
N ILE A 355 -29.74 4.48 -4.26
CA ILE A 355 -29.26 5.86 -4.32
C ILE A 355 -29.12 6.32 -5.76
N PHE A 356 -29.55 7.55 -6.02
CA PHE A 356 -29.25 8.32 -7.22
C PHE A 356 -28.55 9.62 -6.79
N SER A 357 -27.36 9.89 -7.32
CA SER A 357 -26.62 11.13 -7.05
C SER A 357 -27.07 12.26 -7.98
N GLU A 358 -27.15 13.47 -7.44
CA GLU A 358 -27.57 14.71 -8.15
C GLU A 358 -26.39 15.70 -8.28
N VAL A 359 -25.18 15.32 -7.84
CA VAL A 359 -23.93 16.09 -7.90
C VAL A 359 -22.80 15.25 -8.51
N GLU A 360 -21.79 15.91 -9.06
CA GLU A 360 -20.62 15.28 -9.68
C GLU A 360 -19.40 15.18 -8.73
N LEU A 361 -18.47 14.28 -9.09
CA LEU A 361 -17.23 14.10 -8.33
C LEU A 361 -16.31 15.33 -8.50
N GLY A 362 -15.88 15.91 -7.38
CA GLY A 362 -15.08 17.13 -7.38
C GLY A 362 -15.88 18.43 -7.46
N GLU A 363 -17.21 18.37 -7.51
CA GLU A 363 -18.10 19.55 -7.44
C GLU A 363 -17.98 20.27 -6.08
N PHE A 364 -18.28 21.58 -6.05
CA PHE A 364 -18.38 22.36 -4.81
C PHE A 364 -19.83 22.57 -4.40
N VAL A 365 -20.19 22.10 -3.21
CA VAL A 365 -21.54 22.11 -2.64
C VAL A 365 -21.63 23.03 -1.41
N ARG A 366 -22.81 23.56 -1.15
CA ARG A 366 -23.13 24.40 0.02
C ARG A 366 -23.99 23.62 1.02
N LYS A 367 -24.01 24.09 2.27
CA LYS A 367 -24.91 23.56 3.31
C LYS A 367 -26.36 23.73 2.88
N GLY A 368 -27.10 22.63 2.80
CA GLY A 368 -28.49 22.56 2.36
C GLY A 368 -28.68 22.00 0.95
N ASP A 369 -27.63 21.99 0.11
CA ASP A 369 -27.70 21.48 -1.26
C ASP A 369 -28.00 19.99 -1.30
N LEU A 370 -28.72 19.55 -2.33
CA LEU A 370 -29.10 18.16 -2.56
C LEU A 370 -27.92 17.40 -3.19
N LEU A 371 -27.43 16.36 -2.52
CA LEU A 371 -26.35 15.49 -3.03
C LEU A 371 -26.91 14.28 -3.79
N GLY A 372 -28.08 13.79 -3.36
CA GLY A 372 -28.71 12.62 -3.94
C GLY A 372 -30.01 12.22 -3.25
N THR A 373 -30.71 11.26 -3.83
CA THR A 373 -31.96 10.71 -3.29
C THR A 373 -31.87 9.19 -3.16
N VAL A 374 -32.16 8.67 -1.97
CA VAL A 374 -32.36 7.23 -1.74
C VAL A 374 -33.84 6.90 -1.91
N THR A 375 -34.16 6.02 -2.86
CA THR A 375 -35.53 5.57 -3.15
C THR A 375 -35.72 4.12 -2.76
N ASN A 376 -36.70 3.82 -1.91
CA ASN A 376 -37.10 2.45 -1.62
C ASN A 376 -37.84 1.86 -2.83
N PRO A 377 -37.36 0.76 -3.46
CA PRO A 377 -37.94 0.24 -4.71
C PRO A 377 -39.29 -0.48 -4.52
N ILE A 378 -39.71 -0.77 -3.29
CA ILE A 378 -40.98 -1.44 -2.98
C ILE A 378 -42.06 -0.42 -2.62
N THR A 379 -41.72 0.57 -1.79
CA THR A 379 -42.70 1.56 -1.29
C THR A 379 -42.68 2.90 -2.04
N ASN A 380 -41.71 3.11 -2.94
CA ASN A 380 -41.40 4.39 -3.60
C ASN A 380 -41.18 5.56 -2.61
N VAL A 381 -40.94 5.28 -1.32
CA VAL A 381 -40.55 6.29 -0.34
C VAL A 381 -39.16 6.81 -0.71
N ARG A 382 -39.05 8.13 -0.86
CA ARG A 382 -37.80 8.82 -1.17
C ARG A 382 -37.28 9.57 0.04
N LYS A 383 -35.97 9.58 0.23
CA LYS A 383 -35.26 10.39 1.22
C LYS A 383 -34.07 11.08 0.57
N GLU A 384 -34.07 12.40 0.66
CA GLU A 384 -32.96 13.24 0.21
C GLU A 384 -31.75 13.07 1.14
N ILE A 385 -30.55 13.13 0.56
CA ILE A 385 -29.30 13.34 1.27
C ILE A 385 -28.83 14.75 0.93
N ARG A 386 -28.81 15.64 1.92
CA ARG A 386 -28.39 17.05 1.77
C ARG A 386 -27.09 17.31 2.52
N SER A 387 -26.22 18.15 1.93
CA SER A 387 -24.95 18.51 2.56
C SER A 387 -25.18 19.29 3.85
N GLN A 388 -24.49 18.90 4.92
CA GLN A 388 -24.45 19.68 6.16
C GLN A 388 -23.35 20.77 6.18
N TYR A 389 -22.53 20.85 5.13
CA TYR A 389 -21.32 21.68 5.08
C TYR A 389 -21.15 22.37 3.72
N ASN A 390 -20.40 23.48 3.71
CA ASN A 390 -19.82 24.02 2.48
C ASN A 390 -18.51 23.27 2.21
N GLY A 391 -18.29 22.78 1.00
CA GLY A 391 -17.10 21.98 0.70
C GLY A 391 -17.10 21.35 -0.68
N ARG A 392 -16.08 20.54 -0.97
CA ARG A 392 -15.89 19.83 -2.25
C ARG A 392 -16.26 18.35 -2.10
N VAL A 393 -16.91 17.76 -3.10
CA VAL A 393 -17.17 16.30 -3.14
C VAL A 393 -15.86 15.58 -3.46
N LEU A 394 -15.18 15.03 -2.45
CA LEU A 394 -13.92 14.30 -2.60
C LEU A 394 -14.13 12.81 -2.92
N GLY A 395 -15.31 12.28 -2.67
CA GLY A 395 -15.71 10.92 -3.00
C GLY A 395 -17.21 10.74 -2.87
N MET A 396 -17.79 9.81 -3.63
CA MET A 396 -19.25 9.64 -3.69
C MET A 396 -19.65 8.21 -4.05
N ALA A 397 -20.86 7.83 -3.65
CA ALA A 397 -21.53 6.63 -4.13
C ALA A 397 -21.87 6.75 -5.62
N LEU A 398 -21.49 5.72 -6.38
CA LEU A 398 -22.14 5.44 -7.67
C LEU A 398 -23.56 4.94 -7.39
N ASN A 399 -24.46 5.08 -8.38
CA ASN A 399 -25.88 4.70 -8.23
C ASN A 399 -26.01 3.19 -7.94
N GLN A 400 -26.45 2.84 -6.74
CA GLN A 400 -26.38 1.47 -6.18
C GLN A 400 -27.44 1.23 -5.10
N VAL A 401 -27.54 -0.01 -4.61
CA VAL A 401 -28.32 -0.32 -3.39
C VAL A 401 -27.50 0.06 -2.15
N VAL A 402 -28.05 0.92 -1.30
CA VAL A 402 -27.46 1.36 -0.03
C VAL A 402 -28.31 0.93 1.16
N GLN A 403 -27.69 0.88 2.33
CA GLN A 403 -28.32 0.60 3.63
C GLN A 403 -28.26 1.83 4.54
N PRO A 404 -29.06 1.90 5.63
CA PRO A 404 -28.90 2.92 6.66
C PRO A 404 -27.46 2.95 7.18
N GLY A 405 -26.92 4.15 7.38
CA GLY A 405 -25.52 4.37 7.80
C GLY A 405 -24.50 4.29 6.66
N PHE A 406 -24.87 3.90 5.43
CA PHE A 406 -23.93 3.84 4.30
C PHE A 406 -23.29 5.21 4.03
N ALA A 407 -21.96 5.21 3.87
CA ALA A 407 -21.16 6.38 3.59
C ALA A 407 -21.38 6.83 2.13
N ALA A 408 -22.21 7.85 1.91
CA ALA A 408 -22.73 8.21 0.59
C ALA A 408 -21.89 9.30 -0.11
N TYR A 409 -21.48 10.35 0.61
CA TYR A 409 -20.66 11.43 0.07
C TYR A 409 -19.57 11.83 1.07
N HIS A 410 -18.34 11.99 0.59
CA HIS A 410 -17.18 12.44 1.36
C HIS A 410 -16.94 13.92 1.02
N ILE A 411 -17.27 14.81 1.95
CA ILE A 411 -17.17 16.26 1.74
C ILE A 411 -15.87 16.77 2.36
N GLY A 412 -15.03 17.39 1.53
CA GLY A 412 -13.82 18.09 1.93
C GLY A 412 -14.13 19.53 2.31
N ILE A 413 -13.75 19.90 3.53
CA ILE A 413 -13.81 21.26 4.09
C ILE A 413 -12.37 21.75 4.18
N GLN A 414 -12.04 22.89 3.57
CA GLN A 414 -10.65 23.37 3.49
C GLN A 414 -10.01 23.50 4.88
N ALA A 415 -8.81 22.96 5.06
CA ALA A 415 -8.11 22.98 6.33
C ALA A 415 -7.42 24.34 6.59
N PRO A 416 -7.32 24.79 7.85
CA PRO A 416 -6.38 25.83 8.26
C PRO A 416 -4.93 25.36 8.06
N GLU A 417 -4.03 26.27 7.71
CA GLU A 417 -2.61 25.95 7.43
C GLU A 417 -1.86 25.49 8.69
N GLU A 418 -2.30 25.93 9.88
CA GLU A 418 -1.69 25.65 11.18
C GLU A 418 -1.79 24.18 11.63
N GLN A 419 -2.48 23.33 10.85
CA GLN A 419 -2.68 21.90 11.12
C GLN A 419 -1.65 20.98 10.43
N ILE A 420 -0.64 21.56 9.76
CA ILE A 420 0.29 20.85 8.88
C ILE A 420 1.73 21.02 9.39
N SER A 421 2.46 19.93 9.63
CA SER A 421 3.87 19.99 10.03
C SER A 421 4.76 20.57 8.92
N PRO A 422 5.88 21.25 9.25
CA PRO A 422 6.89 21.58 8.24
C PRO A 422 7.44 20.29 7.59
N PRO A 423 7.79 20.29 6.29
CA PRO A 423 8.30 19.11 5.62
C PRO A 423 9.77 18.83 5.96
N GLU A 424 10.15 17.55 5.97
CA GLU A 424 11.51 17.05 6.19
C GLU A 424 11.92 16.11 5.05
N ASP A 425 13.21 16.05 4.70
CA ASP A 425 13.67 15.24 3.59
C ASP A 425 13.57 13.72 3.86
N VAL A 426 13.15 12.98 2.83
CA VAL A 426 13.21 11.52 2.80
C VAL A 426 14.62 11.13 2.36
N THR A 427 15.31 10.32 3.16
CA THR A 427 16.68 9.87 2.91
C THR A 427 16.78 8.37 3.09
N ALA A 428 17.77 7.75 2.43
CA ALA A 428 18.13 6.36 2.68
C ALA A 428 18.89 6.27 4.01
N GLU A 429 18.18 6.01 5.10
CA GLU A 429 18.80 5.75 6.41
C GLU A 429 19.33 4.32 6.42
N ALA A 430 20.64 4.15 6.66
CA ALA A 430 21.26 2.83 6.67
C ALA A 430 20.61 1.92 7.73
N ALA A 431 20.26 0.68 7.32
CA ALA A 431 19.41 -0.24 8.08
C ALA A 431 20.05 -0.90 9.32
N GLU A 432 20.89 -0.16 10.06
CA GLU A 432 21.46 -0.59 11.35
C GLU A 432 20.55 -0.25 12.54
N LYS A 433 19.41 -0.95 12.66
CA LYS A 433 18.72 -1.36 13.92
C LYS A 433 17.29 -1.87 13.66
N THR A 434 17.05 -3.15 13.90
CA THR A 434 15.95 -3.70 14.75
C THR A 434 15.90 -5.23 14.67
N ALA A 435 16.89 -5.89 15.27
CA ALA A 435 16.86 -7.34 15.52
C ALA A 435 16.60 -7.67 17.00
N GLU A 436 17.26 -6.98 17.93
CA GLU A 436 17.36 -7.43 19.33
C GLU A 436 16.21 -7.01 20.27
N GLU A 437 15.50 -5.89 20.02
CA GLU A 437 14.55 -5.36 21.02
C GLU A 437 13.18 -6.08 21.07
N ILE A 438 12.81 -6.82 20.02
CA ILE A 438 11.46 -7.43 19.90
C ILE A 438 11.34 -8.78 20.64
N GLU A 439 12.42 -9.55 20.82
CA GLU A 439 12.34 -10.85 21.53
C GLU A 439 11.99 -10.71 23.03
N SER A 440 12.21 -9.53 23.62
CA SER A 440 12.02 -9.31 25.07
C SER A 440 10.55 -9.33 25.53
N GLY A 441 9.58 -9.12 24.63
CA GLY A 441 8.16 -8.96 24.99
C GLY A 441 7.36 -10.26 25.19
N SER A 442 7.89 -11.42 24.78
CA SER A 442 7.08 -12.65 24.57
C SER A 442 6.97 -13.59 25.79
N LYS A 443 6.87 -13.05 27.01
CA LYS A 443 6.71 -13.84 28.27
C LYS A 443 5.80 -13.17 29.30
N ASP A 444 4.48 -13.22 29.06
CA ASP A 444 3.49 -13.78 30.01
C ASP A 444 2.05 -13.58 29.50
N ALA A 445 1.54 -14.57 28.75
CA ALA A 445 0.12 -14.67 28.41
C ALA A 445 -0.29 -16.15 28.29
N ALA A 446 -1.03 -16.65 29.29
CA ALA A 446 -1.63 -17.99 29.23
C ALA A 446 -2.93 -17.95 28.40
N PRO A 447 -3.26 -19.01 27.63
CA PRO A 447 -4.42 -18.99 26.73
C PRO A 447 -5.74 -19.03 27.49
N GLN A 448 -6.65 -18.10 27.16
CA GLN A 448 -8.08 -18.23 27.47
C GLN A 448 -8.80 -18.94 26.31
N PRO A 449 -9.87 -19.71 26.56
CA PRO A 449 -10.64 -20.37 25.52
C PRO A 449 -11.59 -19.40 24.79
N ASP A 450 -11.79 -19.60 23.48
CA ASP A 450 -12.74 -18.83 22.67
C ASP A 450 -14.17 -18.90 23.21
N GLY A 451 -14.86 -17.76 23.35
CA GLY A 451 -16.21 -17.78 23.93
C GLY A 451 -16.96 -16.46 24.17
N ALA A 452 -16.68 -15.36 23.46
CA ALA A 452 -17.55 -14.17 23.47
C ALA A 452 -17.36 -13.30 22.22
N GLU A 453 -18.45 -12.71 21.72
CA GLU A 453 -18.39 -11.60 20.75
C GLU A 453 -18.09 -10.28 21.51
N PRO A 454 -17.17 -9.42 21.03
CA PRO A 454 -17.02 -8.09 21.58
C PRO A 454 -18.20 -7.20 21.15
N ALA A 455 -18.97 -6.71 22.12
CA ALA A 455 -19.95 -5.65 21.86
C ALA A 455 -19.22 -4.34 21.55
N ASN A 456 -19.69 -3.59 20.55
CA ASN A 456 -19.18 -2.24 20.31
C ASN A 456 -19.58 -1.31 21.46
N GLU A 457 -18.63 -0.53 21.98
CA GLU A 457 -18.92 0.60 22.87
C GLU A 457 -19.51 1.76 22.04
N GLU A 458 -20.58 2.38 22.53
CA GLU A 458 -21.19 3.54 21.90
C GLU A 458 -20.48 4.84 22.31
N PRO A 459 -20.19 5.77 21.37
CA PRO A 459 -19.76 7.12 21.73
C PRO A 459 -20.94 7.90 22.36
N VAL A 460 -20.69 8.50 23.53
CA VAL A 460 -21.72 9.17 24.34
C VAL A 460 -22.29 10.42 23.64
N ASP A 461 -23.62 10.49 23.56
CA ASP A 461 -24.37 11.64 23.05
C ASP A 461 -24.48 12.77 24.10
N PRO A 462 -24.09 14.02 23.80
CA PRO A 462 -24.33 15.17 24.65
C PRO A 462 -25.79 15.61 24.56
N GLY A 463 -26.66 14.98 25.36
CA GLY A 463 -28.09 15.24 25.38
C GLY A 463 -28.46 16.72 25.63
N PRO A 464 -29.66 17.15 25.18
CA PRO A 464 -30.03 18.57 25.13
C PRO A 464 -30.20 19.19 26.52
N ALA A 465 -29.82 20.46 26.66
CA ALA A 465 -30.04 21.24 27.85
C ALA A 465 -31.55 21.45 28.11
N SER A 466 -31.98 21.29 29.36
CA SER A 466 -33.37 21.39 29.78
C SER A 466 -33.68 22.78 30.36
N ASP A 467 -34.31 23.64 29.56
CA ASP A 467 -34.94 24.88 30.04
C ASP A 467 -36.44 24.66 30.28
N GLU A 468 -36.83 24.36 31.52
CA GLU A 468 -38.20 24.56 32.02
C GLU A 468 -38.16 25.44 33.28
N GLU A 469 -38.52 26.72 33.15
CA GLU A 469 -39.09 27.50 34.27
C GLU A 469 -40.49 27.99 33.89
N MET A 470 -41.45 27.78 34.79
CA MET A 470 -42.88 27.87 34.48
C MET A 470 -43.44 29.30 34.62
N ALA A 471 -43.88 29.89 33.50
CA ALA A 471 -44.78 31.05 33.50
C ALA A 471 -46.24 30.59 33.30
N LYS A 472 -47.13 30.93 34.25
CA LYS A 472 -48.55 30.51 34.24
C LYS A 472 -49.39 31.39 33.30
N PRO A 473 -50.35 30.83 32.54
CA PRO A 473 -51.36 31.63 31.87
C PRO A 473 -52.36 32.21 32.89
N GLN A 474 -52.71 33.48 32.73
CA GLN A 474 -53.92 34.05 33.33
C GLN A 474 -55.07 33.99 32.32
N ALA A 475 -56.27 33.68 32.80
CA ALA A 475 -57.48 33.71 31.99
C ALA A 475 -58.23 35.04 32.20
N VAL A 476 -58.64 35.68 31.11
CA VAL A 476 -59.64 36.76 31.09
C VAL A 476 -60.64 36.45 29.96
N SER A 477 -61.92 36.72 30.22
CA SER A 477 -63.05 36.40 29.32
C SER A 477 -63.20 37.41 28.17
N PRO A 478 -63.94 37.06 27.09
CA PRO A 478 -64.14 37.95 25.95
C PRO A 478 -65.32 38.92 26.13
N GLU A 479 -65.16 40.14 25.59
CA GLU A 479 -66.21 41.13 25.30
C GLU A 479 -65.83 41.86 23.99
N GLY A 480 -66.82 42.38 23.25
CA GLY A 480 -66.61 43.29 22.11
C GLY A 480 -67.04 42.74 20.74
N GLU A 481 -68.03 43.40 20.14
CA GLU A 481 -68.47 43.26 18.74
C GLU A 481 -67.97 44.45 17.89
N ASP A 482 -68.36 44.46 16.61
CA ASP A 482 -68.37 45.57 15.62
C ASP A 482 -67.13 45.90 14.75
N ASP A 483 -67.47 46.26 13.50
CA ASP A 483 -66.71 46.66 12.28
C ASP A 483 -65.59 45.72 11.73
#